data_AF-A0A3D4LJB3-F1
#
_entry.id   AF-A0A3D4LJB3-F1
#
_cell.length_a   1.000
_cell.length_b   1.000
_cell.length_c   1.000
_cell.angle_alpha   90.00
_cell.angle_beta   90.00
_cell.angle_gamma   90.00
#
_symmetry.space_group_name_H-M   'P 1'
#
loop_
_entity.id
_entity.type
_entity.pdbx_description
1 polymer ?
#
loop_
_entity_poly.entity_id
_entity_poly.type
_entity_poly.pdbx_seq_one_letter_code
_entity_poly.pdbx_strand_id
1 'polypeptide(L)' 'MSFLQSLNISASGLTAQRARMDVISENIANIDTTRTEEGGPYRRKMVVFKTSN' A
#
# COMPACT_ATOMS: atom_id res chain seq x y z
N MET A 1 -25.79 -14.74 8.36
CA MET A 1 -24.85 -13.69 8.84
C MET A 1 -23.37 -14.04 8.63
N SER A 2 -22.92 -15.29 8.76
CA SER A 2 -21.51 -15.68 8.54
C SER A 2 -20.99 -15.45 7.10
N PHE A 3 -21.79 -15.74 6.07
CA PHE A 3 -21.36 -15.60 4.67
C PHE A 3 -20.97 -14.16 4.29
N LEU A 4 -21.79 -13.17 4.68
CA LEU A 4 -21.50 -11.75 4.43
C LEU A 4 -20.24 -11.29 5.19
N GLN A 5 -20.00 -11.82 6.39
CA GLN A 5 -18.80 -11.52 7.15
C GLN A 5 -17.53 -12.05 6.46
N SER A 6 -17.57 -13.26 5.89
CA SER A 6 -16.46 -13.83 5.10
C SER A 6 -16.14 -12.99 3.85
N LEU A 7 -17.18 -12.46 3.19
CA LEU A 7 -17.00 -11.55 2.05
C LEU A 7 -16.35 -10.24 2.49
N ASN A 8 -16.76 -9.65 3.62
CA ASN A 8 -16.16 -8.44 4.15
C ASN A 8 -14.68 -8.62 4.51
N ILE A 9 -14.31 -9.75 5.11
CA ILE A 9 -12.90 -10.08 5.41
C ILE A 9 -12.10 -10.13 4.10
N SER A 10 -12.58 -10.87 3.12
CA SER A 10 -11.93 -10.98 1.80
C SER A 10 -11.80 -9.62 1.11
N ALA A 11 -12.86 -8.82 1.12
CA ALA A 11 -12.87 -7.48 0.53
C ALA A 11 -11.88 -6.52 1.22
N SER A 12 -11.80 -6.56 2.56
CA SER A 12 -10.82 -5.78 3.32
C SER A 12 -9.38 -6.19 3.01
N GLY A 13 -9.12 -7.49 2.88
CA GLY A 13 -7.83 -8.03 2.48
C GLY A 13 -7.43 -7.62 1.07
N LEU A 14 -8.35 -7.73 0.09
CA LEU A 14 -8.11 -7.30 -1.28
C LEU A 14 -7.80 -5.80 -1.37
N THR A 15 -8.51 -4.98 -0.60
CA THR A 15 -8.26 -3.54 -0.54
C THR A 15 -6.88 -3.22 0.05
N ALA A 16 -6.50 -3.92 1.13
CA ALA A 16 -5.17 -3.77 1.72
C ALA A 16 -4.05 -4.20 0.75
N GLN A 17 -4.25 -5.28 0.00
CA GLN A 17 -3.27 -5.72 -1.01
C GLN A 17 -3.19 -4.76 -2.21
N ARG A 18 -4.31 -4.16 -2.64
CA ARG A 18 -4.30 -3.10 -3.66
C ARG A 18 -3.43 -1.92 -3.21
N ALA A 19 -3.63 -1.42 -1.99
CA ALA A 19 -2.81 -0.34 -1.45
C ALA A 19 -1.31 -0.71 -1.39
N ARG A 20 -0.98 -1.97 -1.06
CA ARG A 20 0.40 -2.46 -1.12
C ARG A 20 0.96 -2.44 -2.54
N MET A 21 0.18 -2.86 -3.54
CA MET A 21 0.58 -2.81 -4.95
C MET A 21 0.82 -1.38 -5.43
N ASP A 22 -0.02 -0.44 -5.02
CA ASP A 22 0.12 0.97 -5.36
C ASP A 22 1.45 1.53 -4.83
N VAL A 23 1.79 1.23 -3.57
CA VAL A 23 3.07 1.66 -2.96
C VAL A 23 4.29 0.99 -3.62
N ILE A 24 4.19 -0.29 -3.99
CA ILE A 24 5.26 -0.95 -4.75
C ILE A 24 5.44 -0.29 -6.11
N SER A 25 4.34 0.03 -6.80
CA SER A 25 4.39 0.71 -8.10
C SER A 25 5.01 2.09 -7.98
N GLU A 26 4.66 2.84 -6.93
CA GLU A 26 5.26 4.14 -6.63
C GLU A 26 6.78 4.03 -6.40
N ASN A 27 7.22 3.02 -5.65
CA ASN A 27 8.64 2.77 -5.41
C ASN A 27 9.41 2.45 -6.69
N ILE A 28 8.83 1.65 -7.57
CA ILE A 28 9.44 1.30 -8.86
C ILE A 28 9.52 2.53 -9.76
N ALA A 29 8.42 3.30 -9.84
CA ALA A 29 8.35 4.50 -10.68
C ALA A 29 9.37 5.58 -10.28
N ASN A 30 9.73 5.63 -8.99
CA ASN A 30 10.63 6.66 -8.45
C ASN A 30 12.03 6.14 -8.07
N ILE A 31 12.40 4.92 -8.46
CA ILE A 31 13.67 4.31 -8.03
C ILE A 31 14.90 5.12 -8.42
N ASP A 32 14.86 5.78 -9.58
CA ASP A 32 15.96 6.58 -10.12
C ASP A 32 15.81 8.08 -9.81
N THR A 33 14.78 8.47 -9.03
CA THR A 33 14.52 9.88 -8.72
C THR A 33 15.54 10.37 -7.69
N THR A 34 16.48 11.21 -8.15
CA THR A 34 17.56 11.79 -7.32
C THR A 34 17.21 13.18 -6.76
N ARG A 35 16.13 13.80 -7.23
CA ARG A 35 15.64 15.10 -6.80
C ARG A 35 14.14 15.05 -6.52
N THR A 36 13.78 14.94 -5.26
CA THR A 36 12.42 15.14 -4.78
C THR A 36 12.16 16.61 -4.46
N GLU A 37 10.89 16.99 -4.26
CA GLU A 37 10.52 18.34 -3.79
C GLU A 37 11.15 18.70 -2.44
N GLU A 38 11.47 17.70 -1.62
CA GLU A 38 12.15 17.85 -0.34
C GLU A 38 13.69 17.95 -0.47
N GLY A 39 14.24 17.90 -1.69
CA GLY A 39 15.65 18.20 -1.96
C GLY A 39 16.62 17.02 -1.84
N GLY A 40 16.16 15.77 -1.97
CA GLY A 40 17.02 14.58 -1.90
C GLY A 40 16.59 13.42 -2.81
N PRO A 41 17.31 12.29 -2.80
CA PRO A 41 16.92 11.10 -3.54
C PRO A 41 15.68 10.44 -2.93
N TYR A 42 14.89 9.77 -3.76
CA TYR A 42 13.69 9.06 -3.35
C TYR A 42 13.99 7.99 -2.30
N ARG A 43 13.13 7.90 -1.30
CA ARG A 43 13.20 6.86 -0.25
C ARG A 43 12.00 5.94 -0.40
N ARG A 44 12.29 4.63 -0.49
CA ARG A 44 11.25 3.61 -0.62
C ARG A 44 10.24 3.70 0.54
N LYS A 45 8.97 3.59 0.20
CA LYS A 45 7.85 3.53 1.14
C LYS A 45 7.48 2.07 1.41
N MET A 46 7.03 1.78 2.63
CA MET A 46 6.56 0.43 3.02
C MET A 46 5.21 0.52 3.74
N VAL A 47 4.36 -0.47 3.48
CA VAL A 47 3.01 -0.53 4.06
C VAL A 47 3.00 -1.47 5.26
N VAL A 48 2.45 -1.01 6.38
CA VAL A 48 2.23 -1.81 7.58
C VAL A 48 0.72 -2.00 7.74
N PHE A 49 0.26 -3.25 7.77
CA PHE A 49 -1.15 -3.55 8.00
C PHE A 49 -1.46 -3.49 9.48
N LYS A 50 -2.64 -2.93 9.79
CA LYS A 50 -3.18 -2.83 11.15
C LYS A 50 -4.66 -3.17 11.11
N THR A 51 -5.17 -3.76 12.18
CA THR A 51 -6.61 -3.89 12.37
C THR A 51 -7.23 -2.53 12.71
N SER A 52 -8.41 -2.23 12.17
CA SER A 52 -9.25 -1.17 12.71
C SER A 52 -9.66 -1.59 14.11
N ASN A 53 -9.49 -0.68 15.08
CA ASN A 53 -9.88 -0.90 16.46
C ASN A 53 -11.38 -0.66 16.64
#